data_AF-A0A6A0GWS3-F1
#
_entry.id   AF-A0A6A0GWS3-F1
#
_cell.length_a   1.000
_cell.length_b   1.000
_cell.length_c   1.000
_cell.angle_alpha   90.00
_cell.angle_beta   90.00
_cell.angle_gamma   90.00
#
_symmetry.space_group_name_H-M   'P 1'
#
loop_
_entity.id
_entity.type
_entity.pdbx_description
1 polymer ?
#
loop_
_entity_poly.entity_id
_entity_poly.type
_entity_poly.pdbx_seq_one_letter_code
_entity_poly.pdbx_strand_id
1 'polypeptide(L)'
;MIDLAGSERGSSTGCKGARFREGANINRSLLALGNCINALADGKSHIPYRDSKLTRLLKDSLGGNCRSVMVAAVSMASTTFEDTFNTLRYSNRAKTIKTTLKRNQMSVETHVHQYVKIVETLKQEVTALKEKLAEGEHRELRQAKKYEETIARLQAQLQV
;
A
#
# COMPACT_ATOMS: atom_id res chain seq x y z
N MET A 1 6.28 -7.17 -19.93
CA MET A 1 7.47 -8.04 -19.75
C MET A 1 8.39 -7.33 -18.78
N ILE A 2 8.97 -8.05 -17.81
CA ILE A 2 9.80 -7.45 -16.75
C ILE A 2 11.17 -8.12 -16.86
N ASP A 3 12.21 -7.31 -17.03
CA ASP A 3 13.59 -7.76 -16.94
C ASP A 3 14.14 -7.38 -15.56
N LEU A 4 14.65 -8.37 -14.84
CA LEU A 4 15.12 -8.20 -13.47
C LEU A 4 16.64 -8.04 -13.46
N ALA A 5 17.12 -7.26 -12.50
CA ALA A 5 18.55 -7.16 -12.25
C ALA A 5 19.14 -8.51 -11.80
N GLY A 6 20.47 -8.63 -11.92
CA GLY A 6 21.21 -9.83 -11.52
C GLY A 6 20.97 -10.21 -10.05
N SER A 7 20.74 -11.50 -9.81
CA SER A 7 20.47 -12.08 -8.49
C SER A 7 21.74 -12.48 -7.73
N GLU A 8 22.91 -12.19 -8.28
CA GLU A 8 24.20 -12.50 -7.67
C GLU A 8 24.45 -11.70 -6.39
N ARG A 9 25.14 -12.32 -5.45
CA ARG A 9 25.48 -11.69 -4.17
C ARG A 9 26.57 -10.66 -4.38
N GLY A 10 26.42 -9.49 -3.75
CA GLY A 10 27.44 -8.43 -3.79
C GLY A 10 28.83 -8.89 -3.33
N SER A 11 28.90 -9.86 -2.42
CA SER A 11 30.16 -10.50 -1.97
C SER A 11 30.92 -11.21 -3.10
N SER A 12 30.22 -11.74 -4.10
CA SER A 12 30.78 -12.49 -5.23
C SER A 12 31.40 -11.58 -6.30
N THR A 13 31.06 -10.29 -6.27
CA THR A 13 31.45 -9.33 -7.32
C THR A 13 32.80 -8.65 -7.09
N GLY A 14 33.39 -8.80 -5.90
CA GLY A 14 34.65 -8.13 -5.52
C GLY A 14 34.61 -6.60 -5.54
N CYS A 15 33.43 -5.99 -5.76
CA CYS A 15 33.27 -4.56 -5.94
C CYS A 15 33.39 -3.81 -4.60
N LYS A 16 34.04 -2.63 -4.62
CA LYS A 16 34.20 -1.75 -3.45
C LYS A 16 33.59 -0.36 -3.69
N GLY A 17 33.37 0.38 -2.61
CA GLY A 17 32.95 1.80 -2.68
C GLY A 17 31.57 2.00 -3.33
N ALA A 18 31.51 2.89 -4.33
CA ALA A 18 30.24 3.25 -4.99
C ALA A 18 29.54 2.06 -5.66
N ARG A 19 30.29 1.19 -6.36
CA ARG A 19 29.74 0.00 -7.03
C ARG A 19 29.15 -1.01 -6.02
N PHE A 20 29.76 -1.14 -4.85
CA PHE A 20 29.19 -1.99 -3.79
C PHE A 20 27.86 -1.45 -3.28
N ARG A 21 27.75 -0.13 -3.07
CA ARG A 21 26.50 0.52 -2.65
C ARG A 21 25.39 0.37 -3.69
N GLU A 22 25.74 0.48 -4.98
CA GLU A 22 24.81 0.23 -6.07
C GLU A 22 24.32 -1.22 -6.07
N GLY A 23 25.24 -2.19 -6.02
CA GLY A 23 24.90 -3.62 -5.94
C GLY A 23 24.05 -3.96 -4.71
N ALA A 24 24.29 -3.29 -3.57
CA ALA A 24 23.46 -3.44 -2.38
C ALA A 24 22.03 -2.92 -2.59
N ASN A 25 21.87 -1.78 -3.29
CA ASN A 25 20.55 -1.23 -3.62
C ASN A 25 19.79 -2.11 -4.61
N ILE A 26 20.48 -2.68 -5.61
CA ILE A 26 19.91 -3.67 -6.54
C ILE A 26 19.39 -4.87 -5.74
N ASN A 27 20.26 -5.45 -4.90
CA ASN A 27 19.94 -6.61 -4.08
C ASN A 27 18.81 -6.35 -3.08
N ARG A 28 18.63 -5.11 -2.60
CA ARG A 28 17.49 -4.77 -1.73
C ARG A 28 16.14 -5.06 -2.40
N SER A 29 15.99 -4.72 -3.68
CA SER A 29 14.74 -4.94 -4.41
C SER A 29 14.49 -6.43 -4.70
N LEU A 30 15.54 -7.18 -5.05
CA LEU A 30 15.46 -8.61 -5.29
C LEU A 30 15.24 -9.40 -4.00
N LEU A 31 15.82 -8.97 -2.87
CA LEU A 31 15.55 -9.55 -1.56
C LEU A 31 14.09 -9.34 -1.14
N ALA A 32 13.55 -8.14 -1.34
CA ALA A 32 12.14 -7.87 -1.08
C ALA A 32 11.22 -8.74 -1.96
N LEU A 33 11.57 -8.92 -3.24
CA LEU A 33 10.89 -9.86 -4.13
C LEU A 33 11.00 -11.30 -3.59
N GLY A 34 12.18 -11.67 -3.11
CA GLY A 34 12.50 -12.88 -2.36
C GLY A 34 11.48 -13.18 -1.26
N ASN A 35 11.34 -12.21 -0.37
CA ASN A 35 10.45 -12.27 0.79
C ASN A 35 8.97 -12.35 0.39
N CYS A 36 8.56 -11.62 -0.65
CA CYS A 36 7.20 -11.68 -1.15
C CYS A 36 6.86 -13.08 -1.69
N ILE A 37 7.74 -13.66 -2.52
CA ILE A 37 7.54 -15.00 -3.06
C ILE A 37 7.44 -16.04 -1.95
N ASN A 38 8.33 -15.97 -0.95
CA ASN A 38 8.28 -16.90 0.17
C ASN A 38 6.98 -16.76 0.99
N ALA A 39 6.59 -15.53 1.32
CA ALA A 39 5.37 -15.28 2.07
C ALA A 39 4.11 -15.75 1.32
N LEU A 40 4.08 -15.57 -0.01
CA LEU A 40 2.99 -16.04 -0.86
C LEU A 40 2.96 -17.56 -0.98
N ALA A 41 4.11 -18.19 -1.19
CA ALA A 41 4.24 -19.64 -1.26
C ALA A 41 3.80 -20.33 0.04
N ASP A 42 4.05 -19.69 1.19
CA ASP A 42 3.63 -20.16 2.51
C ASP A 42 2.16 -19.81 2.84
N GLY A 43 1.45 -19.08 1.97
CA GLY A 43 0.06 -18.68 2.19
C GLY A 43 -0.12 -17.70 3.35
N LYS A 44 0.89 -16.87 3.65
CA LYS A 44 0.80 -15.87 4.73
C LYS A 44 -0.25 -14.81 4.40
N SER A 45 -0.94 -14.32 5.43
CA SER A 45 -1.91 -13.23 5.31
C SER A 45 -1.25 -11.89 4.95
N HIS A 46 -0.11 -11.59 5.57
CA HIS A 46 0.65 -10.38 5.29
C HIS A 46 1.81 -10.67 4.34
N ILE A 47 1.75 -10.04 3.16
CA ILE A 47 2.83 -10.08 2.16
C ILE A 47 3.54 -8.72 2.15
N PRO A 48 4.86 -8.67 2.32
CA PRO A 48 5.62 -7.42 2.48
C PRO A 48 5.88 -6.70 1.15
N TYR A 49 4.83 -6.47 0.35
CA TYR A 49 4.96 -5.80 -0.95
C TYR A 49 5.54 -4.39 -0.83
N ARG A 50 5.42 -3.75 0.34
CA ARG A 50 5.86 -2.36 0.57
C ARG A 50 7.37 -2.21 0.78
N ASP A 51 8.11 -3.30 0.97
CA ASP A 51 9.54 -3.27 1.29
C ASP A 51 10.41 -2.75 0.14
N SER A 52 9.90 -2.75 -1.09
CA SER A 52 10.54 -2.13 -2.25
C SER A 52 9.54 -1.53 -3.24
N LYS A 53 9.99 -0.59 -4.07
CA LYS A 53 9.17 -0.06 -5.18
C LYS A 53 8.83 -1.15 -6.20
N LEU A 54 9.78 -2.06 -6.48
CA LEU A 54 9.60 -3.17 -7.41
C LEU A 54 8.43 -4.07 -6.99
N THR A 55 8.43 -4.54 -5.73
CA THR A 55 7.37 -5.42 -5.21
C THR A 55 6.01 -4.75 -5.13
N ARG A 56 5.95 -3.42 -4.98
CA ARG A 56 4.70 -2.65 -5.06
C ARG A 56 4.12 -2.65 -6.46
N LEU A 57 4.96 -2.42 -7.46
CA LEU A 57 4.57 -2.44 -8.87
C LEU A 57 4.16 -3.84 -9.31
N LEU A 58 4.86 -4.87 -8.80
CA LEU A 58 4.61 -6.28 -9.15
C LEU A 58 3.55 -6.96 -8.28
N LYS A 59 2.89 -6.25 -7.37
CA LYS A 59 1.90 -6.82 -6.44
C LYS A 59 0.88 -7.71 -7.16
N ASP A 60 0.29 -7.18 -8.23
CA ASP A 60 -0.74 -7.90 -8.97
C ASP A 60 -0.17 -9.08 -9.76
N SER A 61 1.08 -8.97 -10.21
CA SER A 61 1.79 -10.05 -10.92
C SER A 61 2.17 -11.20 -9.98
N LEU A 62 2.55 -10.93 -8.73
CA LEU A 62 3.07 -11.96 -7.84
C LEU A 62 1.96 -12.78 -7.18
N GLY A 63 0.86 -12.15 -6.78
CA GLY A 63 -0.22 -12.85 -6.06
C GLY A 63 -1.61 -12.23 -6.25
N GLY A 64 -1.75 -11.29 -7.18
CA GLY A 64 -3.03 -10.63 -7.47
C GLY A 64 -3.67 -11.12 -8.77
N ASN A 65 -4.39 -10.22 -9.43
CA ASN A 65 -5.16 -10.54 -10.61
C ASN A 65 -4.33 -10.47 -11.89
N CYS A 66 -3.38 -11.41 -12.05
CA CYS A 66 -2.52 -11.48 -13.23
C CYS A 66 -2.13 -12.92 -13.55
N ARG A 67 -2.12 -13.26 -14.85
CA ARG A 67 -1.51 -14.50 -15.35
C ARG A 67 -0.01 -14.28 -15.46
N SER A 68 0.74 -14.84 -14.54
CA SER A 68 2.17 -14.62 -14.44
C SER A 68 2.97 -15.84 -14.83
N VAL A 69 4.02 -15.60 -15.62
CA VAL A 69 5.02 -16.60 -16.00
C VAL A 69 6.38 -16.06 -15.57
N MET A 70 7.14 -16.89 -14.86
CA MET A 70 8.52 -16.60 -14.48
C MET A 70 9.46 -17.44 -15.35
N VAL A 71 10.45 -16.79 -15.96
CA VAL A 71 11.55 -17.46 -16.66
C VAL A 71 12.79 -17.38 -15.78
N ALA A 72 13.31 -18.53 -15.39
CA ALA A 72 14.53 -18.64 -14.59
C ALA A 72 15.73 -18.85 -15.52
N ALA A 73 16.55 -17.81 -15.70
CA ALA A 73 17.79 -17.91 -16.45
C ALA A 73 18.92 -18.43 -15.56
N VAL A 74 19.61 -19.49 -16.00
CA VAL A 74 20.68 -20.15 -15.25
C VAL A 74 21.88 -20.44 -16.14
N SER A 75 23.05 -20.62 -15.53
CA SER A 75 24.30 -20.96 -16.21
C SER A 75 24.68 -22.42 -15.92
N MET A 76 25.25 -23.10 -16.91
CA MET A 76 25.76 -24.46 -16.76
C MET A 76 27.18 -24.52 -16.19
N ALA A 77 27.82 -23.37 -15.96
CA ALA A 77 29.19 -23.32 -15.45
C ALA A 77 29.25 -23.73 -13.97
N SER A 78 30.23 -24.57 -13.63
CA SER A 78 30.47 -25.02 -12.24
C SER A 78 30.80 -23.88 -11.29
N THR A 79 31.43 -22.81 -11.79
CA THR A 79 31.75 -21.59 -11.03
C THR A 79 30.50 -20.85 -10.55
N THR A 80 29.37 -21.04 -11.23
CA THR A 80 28.07 -20.40 -10.93
C THR A 80 27.06 -21.36 -10.30
N PHE A 81 27.53 -22.50 -9.77
CA PHE A 81 26.67 -23.55 -9.22
C PHE A 81 25.74 -23.01 -8.12
N GLU A 82 26.28 -22.24 -7.17
CA GLU A 82 25.52 -21.68 -6.05
C GLU A 82 24.42 -20.73 -6.52
N ASP A 83 24.73 -19.81 -7.44
CA ASP A 83 23.74 -18.87 -7.98
C ASP A 83 22.65 -19.60 -8.78
N THR A 84 23.05 -20.62 -9.56
CA THR A 84 22.11 -21.49 -10.30
C THR A 84 21.17 -22.24 -9.34
N PHE A 85 21.71 -22.84 -8.29
CA PHE A 85 20.92 -23.53 -7.27
C PHE A 85 19.94 -22.56 -6.58
N ASN A 86 20.40 -21.36 -6.21
CA ASN A 86 19.55 -20.35 -5.58
C ASN A 86 18.41 -19.91 -6.51
N THR A 87 18.70 -19.66 -7.79
CA THR A 87 17.69 -19.31 -8.80
C THR A 87 16.65 -20.42 -8.97
N LEU A 88 17.06 -21.68 -9.04
CA LEU A 88 16.15 -22.82 -9.15
C LEU A 88 15.28 -23.03 -7.90
N ARG A 89 15.87 -22.86 -6.71
CA ARG A 89 15.11 -22.87 -5.46
C ARG A 89 14.06 -21.78 -5.44
N TYR A 90 14.44 -20.60 -5.90
CA TYR A 90 13.58 -19.44 -5.98
C TYR A 90 12.41 -19.64 -6.96
N SER A 91 12.69 -20.11 -8.18
CA SER A 91 11.66 -20.41 -9.18
C SER A 91 10.72 -21.55 -8.74
N ASN A 92 11.25 -22.56 -8.05
CA ASN A 92 10.44 -23.65 -7.51
C ASN A 92 9.46 -23.15 -6.44
N ARG A 93 9.85 -22.16 -5.63
CA ARG A 93 8.95 -21.50 -4.68
C ARG A 93 7.91 -20.63 -5.38
N ALA A 94 8.31 -19.88 -6.40
CA ALA A 94 7.39 -19.07 -7.19
C ALA A 94 6.27 -19.92 -7.83
N LYS A 95 6.59 -21.15 -8.28
CA LYS A 95 5.63 -22.09 -8.86
C LYS A 95 4.48 -22.47 -7.91
N THR A 96 4.66 -22.43 -6.60
CA THR A 96 3.62 -22.82 -5.64
C THR A 96 2.63 -21.70 -5.32
N ILE A 97 2.88 -20.48 -5.81
CA ILE A 97 1.99 -19.35 -5.57
C ILE A 97 0.69 -19.55 -6.33
N LYS A 98 -0.43 -19.48 -5.60
CA LYS A 98 -1.78 -19.56 -6.17
C LYS A 98 -2.28 -18.15 -6.50
N THR A 99 -2.80 -17.96 -7.71
CA THR A 99 -3.43 -16.71 -8.15
C THR A 99 -4.90 -16.95 -8.47
N THR A 100 -5.75 -16.03 -8.02
CA THR A 100 -7.18 -16.03 -8.34
C THR A 100 -7.43 -14.96 -9.40
N LEU A 101 -7.80 -15.40 -10.60
CA LEU A 101 -7.96 -14.52 -11.74
C LEU A 101 -9.42 -14.10 -11.90
N LYS A 102 -9.63 -12.80 -12.06
CA LYS A 102 -10.92 -12.20 -12.40
C LYS A 102 -10.77 -11.46 -13.72
N ARG A 103 -11.71 -11.64 -14.65
CA ARG A 103 -11.72 -10.87 -15.89
C ARG A 103 -11.92 -9.39 -15.55
N ASN A 104 -11.03 -8.53 -16.04
CA ASN A 104 -11.13 -7.08 -15.90
C ASN A 104 -12.23 -6.55 -16.84
N GLN A 105 -13.49 -6.76 -16.48
CA GLN A 105 -14.63 -6.15 -17.16
C GLN A 105 -14.96 -4.83 -16.45
N MET A 106 -14.83 -3.72 -17.17
CA MET A 106 -15.39 -2.44 -16.74
C MET A 106 -16.77 -2.30 -17.36
N SER A 107 -17.80 -2.43 -16.53
CA SER A 107 -19.13 -1.94 -16.87
C SER A 107 -19.16 -0.45 -16.58
N VAL A 108 -19.25 0.37 -17.63
CA VAL A 108 -19.32 1.84 -17.50
C VAL A 108 -20.60 2.25 -16.75
N GLU A 109 -21.71 1.52 -16.97
CA GLU A 109 -22.99 1.76 -16.32
C GLU A 109 -22.93 1.58 -14.80
N THR A 110 -22.19 0.57 -14.32
CA THR A 110 -22.06 0.32 -12.88
C THR A 110 -21.29 1.44 -12.17
N HIS A 111 -20.30 2.04 -12.83
CA HIS A 111 -19.52 3.13 -12.24
C HIS A 111 -20.34 4.42 -12.13
N VAL A 112 -21.09 4.81 -13.16
CA VAL A 112 -21.91 6.03 -13.10
C VAL A 112 -22.92 5.93 -11.96
N HIS A 113 -23.59 4.79 -11.82
CA HIS A 113 -24.53 4.57 -10.71
C HIS A 113 -23.85 4.61 -9.33
N GLN A 114 -22.67 4.00 -9.18
CA GLN A 114 -21.92 4.04 -7.93
C GLN A 114 -21.44 5.46 -7.59
N TYR A 115 -20.93 6.21 -8.56
CA TYR A 115 -20.49 7.58 -8.35
C TYR A 115 -21.65 8.50 -7.98
N VAL A 116 -22.80 8.39 -8.66
CA VAL A 116 -24.01 9.14 -8.31
C VAL A 116 -24.40 8.87 -6.85
N LYS A 117 -24.44 7.59 -6.45
CA LYS A 117 -24.79 7.20 -5.07
C LYS A 117 -23.80 7.73 -4.02
N ILE A 118 -22.50 7.68 -4.32
CA ILE A 118 -21.46 8.24 -3.43
C ILE A 118 -21.63 9.76 -3.31
N VAL A 119 -21.86 10.45 -4.42
CA VAL A 119 -22.06 11.91 -4.44
C VAL A 119 -23.30 12.31 -3.65
N GLU A 120 -24.41 11.58 -3.79
CA GLU A 120 -25.62 11.83 -3.00
C GLU A 120 -25.39 11.63 -1.51
N THR A 121 -24.71 10.54 -1.13
CA THR A 121 -24.40 10.22 0.27
C THR A 121 -23.52 11.31 0.89
N LEU A 122 -22.44 11.71 0.19
CA LEU A 122 -21.55 12.78 0.63
C LEU A 122 -22.25 14.13 0.72
N LYS A 123 -23.16 14.44 -0.22
CA LYS A 123 -23.96 15.68 -0.16
C LYS A 123 -24.86 15.71 1.08
N GLN A 124 -25.53 14.60 1.38
CA GLN A 124 -26.37 14.49 2.58
C GLN A 124 -25.54 14.66 3.86
N GLU A 125 -24.36 14.02 3.92
CA GLU A 125 -23.46 14.10 5.06
C GLU A 125 -22.94 15.52 5.28
N VAL A 126 -22.57 16.22 4.19
CA VAL A 126 -22.16 17.63 4.24
C VAL A 126 -23.29 18.52 4.74
N THR A 127 -24.52 18.33 4.28
CA THR A 127 -25.66 19.12 4.75
C THR A 127 -25.92 18.90 6.24
N ALA A 128 -25.98 17.64 6.68
CA ALA A 128 -26.18 17.29 8.08
C ALA A 128 -25.07 17.83 9.00
N LEU A 129 -23.81 17.80 8.54
CA LEU A 129 -22.69 18.36 9.28
C LEU A 129 -22.76 19.89 9.37
N LYS A 130 -23.17 20.57 8.29
CA LYS A 130 -23.37 22.03 8.29
C LYS A 130 -24.49 22.46 9.24
N GLU A 131 -25.60 21.73 9.27
CA GLU A 131 -26.70 21.98 10.21
C GLU A 131 -26.24 21.82 11.66
N LYS A 132 -25.54 20.74 11.98
CA LYS A 132 -24.95 20.53 13.32
C LYS A 132 -23.97 21.64 13.72
N LEU A 133 -23.17 22.13 12.77
CA LEU A 133 -22.25 23.24 13.03
C LEU A 133 -23.02 24.52 13.38
N ALA A 134 -24.03 24.86 12.58
CA ALA A 134 -24.87 26.04 12.79
C ALA A 134 -25.65 25.96 14.11
N GLU A 135 -26.16 24.78 14.48
CA GLU A 135 -26.80 24.54 15.77
C GLU A 135 -25.81 24.72 16.94
N GLY A 136 -24.57 24.24 16.78
CA GLY A 136 -23.49 24.42 17.75
C GLY A 136 -23.17 25.90 17.98
N GLU A 137 -22.94 26.65 16.90
CA GLU A 137 -22.68 28.10 16.94
C GLU A 137 -23.85 28.86 17.59
N HIS A 138 -25.10 28.52 17.24
CA HIS A 138 -26.27 29.12 17.86
C HIS A 138 -26.40 28.81 19.36
N ARG A 139 -25.99 27.60 19.78
CA ARG A 139 -25.95 27.20 21.19
C ARG A 139 -24.95 28.03 21.96
N GLU A 140 -23.73 28.17 21.44
CA GLU A 140 -22.66 28.96 22.07
C GLU A 140 -23.07 30.43 22.23
N LEU A 141 -23.63 31.04 21.18
CA LEU A 141 -24.15 32.42 21.22
C LEU A 141 -25.26 32.61 22.27
N ARG A 142 -26.19 31.65 22.38
CA ARG A 142 -27.24 31.70 23.42
C ARG A 142 -26.66 31.56 24.82
N GLN A 143 -25.65 30.72 24.98
CA GLN A 143 -25.02 30.47 26.26
C GLN A 143 -24.20 31.69 26.71
N ALA A 144 -23.46 32.31 25.80
CA ALA A 144 -22.75 33.57 26.03
C ALA A 144 -23.68 34.70 26.49
N LYS A 145 -24.82 34.91 25.81
CA LYS A 145 -25.81 35.92 26.23
C LYS A 145 -26.38 35.67 27.63
N LYS A 146 -26.68 34.41 27.96
CA LYS A 146 -27.13 34.06 29.33
C LYS A 146 -26.07 34.35 30.38
N TYR A 147 -24.80 34.08 30.10
CA TYR A 147 -23.72 34.42 31.01
C TYR A 147 -23.58 35.93 31.18
N GLU A 148 -23.64 36.72 30.10
CA GLU A 148 -23.64 38.19 30.19
C GLU A 148 -24.78 38.74 31.04
N GLU A 149 -26.02 38.30 30.80
CA GLU A 149 -27.19 38.72 31.60
C GLU A 149 -27.04 38.37 33.08
N THR A 150 -26.45 37.20 33.37
CA THR A 150 -26.22 36.75 34.75
C THR A 150 -25.15 37.60 35.43
N ILE A 151 -24.04 37.88 34.74
CA ILE A 151 -22.97 38.76 35.23
C ILE A 151 -23.53 40.16 35.51
N ALA A 152 -24.32 40.72 34.59
CA ALA A 152 -24.92 42.04 34.76
C ALA A 152 -25.85 42.10 36.00
N ARG A 153 -26.66 41.07 36.24
CA ARG A 153 -27.50 40.97 37.45
C ARG A 153 -26.69 40.90 38.73
N LEU A 154 -25.64 40.08 38.76
CA LEU A 154 -24.78 39.94 39.94
C LEU A 154 -24.02 41.24 40.25
N GLN A 155 -23.56 41.95 39.22
CA GLN A 155 -22.90 43.27 39.39
C GLN A 155 -23.85 44.32 39.95
N ALA A 156 -25.11 44.36 39.48
CA ALA A 156 -26.12 45.28 40.00
C ALA A 156 -26.45 45.03 41.49
N GLN A 157 -26.37 43.78 41.95
CA GLN A 157 -26.60 43.41 43.35
C GLN A 157 -25.43 43.78 44.29
N LEU A 158 -24.22 43.94 43.75
CA LEU A 158 -23.01 44.30 44.51
C LEU A 158 -22.81 45.82 44.68
N GLN A 159 -23.62 46.65 44.01
CA GLN A 159 -23.55 48.12 44.08
C GLN A 159 -24.54 48.75 45.08
N VAL A 160 -25.12 47.94 45.98
CA VAL A 160 -25.95 48.35 47.14
C VAL A 160 -25.23 47.95 48.41
#